data_AF-A0A060YC15-F1
#
_entry.id   AF-A0A060YC15-F1
#
_cell.length_a   1.000
_cell.length_b   1.000
_cell.length_c   1.000
_cell.angle_alpha   90.00
_cell.angle_beta   90.00
_cell.angle_gamma   90.00
#
_symmetry.space_group_name_H-M   'P 1'
#
loop_
_entity.id
_entity.type
_entity.pdbx_description
1 polymer ?
#
loop_
_entity_poly.entity_id
_entity_poly.type
_entity_poly.pdbx_seq_one_letter_code
_entity_poly.pdbx_strand_id
1 'polypeptide(L)'
;YFPESATQEMLEEWRPLLCPFDVTMQRAIGYLELFLPTTLPPELHHKGFTLWFDELISLWVAVQNLPGWEVHLVNLFARLANDNIGYIDWDPYIPKIFTRVLRSLNLPVGTSQMLVPRYLTNAYDVVHVVLWVSALLGGPSKQAQAQLRGLFNSITSFFHPSNHGRWLMKLMKLLQRLPASVVRRLHRERYRKPTWLTPIPDSHKLTEADITAFVESMMQPVLLAMFSKTGSLDAAQALQNLALMRPELVIPPVLEKTYPAMETLTEPHQLTATLSCMIGVARSLVSGGQRFPEGPTHMLPLLMRALPGVDPNDFSKCMITFQFIATFVTLVPLVDCSSAVHERSDLTAVEREMCSASAEFEDFVLQFMDRCFALIDSSTLEQTREETETEKMTHLESLVELGLSSTFSTILTQCSIDIFKVALEKVFIFATTNIFETRVAGRMVADMCRAASKVHPAQSLKLLVPHCCNAINQLTVNEEVLSEEELDKELLWNLQLLSEVTRVDGDKILPYSTQLVQILQLTLHLKCKQGYTLACNLLHHILRSTALIYPTEYCSVPGSFQQPTQDYLPIKDWGRPGDLWNLHIQWHVPSVEETRFVFYVLDLILQPELLRLQRYAQGERDMTR
;
A
#
# COMPACT_ATOMS: atom_id res chain seq x y z
N TYR A 1 13.86 -13.19 31.73
CA TYR A 1 13.06 -12.81 32.92
C TYR A 1 12.76 -14.00 33.81
N PHE A 2 12.69 -15.22 33.30
CA PHE A 2 12.81 -16.38 34.17
C PHE A 2 14.16 -16.38 34.92
N PRO A 3 14.22 -16.95 36.14
CA PRO A 3 15.47 -17.16 36.88
C PRO A 3 16.49 -17.96 36.07
N GLU A 4 17.78 -17.82 36.41
CA GLU A 4 18.85 -18.58 35.74
C GLU A 4 18.73 -20.10 35.91
N SER A 5 18.16 -20.56 37.02
CA SER A 5 17.91 -21.98 37.31
C SER A 5 16.68 -22.55 36.59
N ALA A 6 15.83 -21.70 36.01
CA ALA A 6 14.53 -22.11 35.50
C ALA A 6 14.65 -23.16 34.38
N THR A 7 15.66 -23.05 33.51
CA THR A 7 15.88 -24.05 32.46
C THR A 7 16.08 -25.44 33.06
N GLN A 8 16.88 -25.54 34.14
CA GLN A 8 17.14 -26.82 34.78
C GLN A 8 15.87 -27.36 35.46
N GLU A 9 15.16 -26.53 36.21
CA GLU A 9 13.90 -26.90 36.87
C GLU A 9 12.85 -27.40 35.86
N MET A 10 12.68 -26.68 34.75
CA MET A 10 11.78 -27.06 33.65
C MET A 10 12.17 -28.40 33.02
N LEU A 11 13.47 -28.65 32.82
CA LEU A 11 13.94 -29.92 32.29
C LEU A 11 13.72 -31.06 33.29
N GLU A 12 14.00 -30.86 34.57
CA GLU A 12 13.76 -31.87 35.61
C GLU A 12 12.28 -32.28 35.68
N GLU A 13 11.37 -31.32 35.49
CA GLU A 13 9.93 -31.58 35.50
C GLU A 13 9.42 -32.26 34.22
N TRP A 14 9.87 -31.82 33.04
CA TRP A 14 9.27 -32.27 31.76
C TRP A 14 10.07 -33.37 31.04
N ARG A 15 11.37 -33.52 31.31
CA ARG A 15 12.20 -34.59 30.72
C ARG A 15 11.66 -36.00 31.00
N PRO A 16 11.11 -36.32 32.19
CA PRO A 16 10.47 -37.62 32.45
C PRO A 16 9.27 -37.92 31.54
N LEU A 17 8.64 -36.88 30.97
CA LEU A 17 7.50 -37.00 30.07
C LEU A 17 7.91 -37.22 28.60
N LEU A 18 9.21 -37.21 28.28
CA LEU A 18 9.75 -37.42 26.93
C LEU A 18 9.75 -38.91 26.52
N CYS A 19 8.61 -39.59 26.67
CA CYS A 19 8.42 -40.96 26.18
C CYS A 19 7.92 -40.94 24.73
N PRO A 20 8.73 -41.35 23.72
CA PRO A 20 8.38 -41.18 22.30
C PRO A 20 7.13 -41.95 21.84
N PHE A 21 6.70 -42.92 22.65
CA PHE A 21 5.60 -43.83 22.35
C PHE A 21 4.28 -43.41 23.00
N ASP A 22 4.29 -42.37 23.85
CA ASP A 22 3.11 -41.91 24.59
C ASP A 22 2.72 -40.48 24.18
N VAL A 23 1.45 -40.14 24.36
CA VAL A 23 0.88 -38.82 24.04
C VAL A 23 1.47 -37.73 24.94
N THR A 24 2.02 -38.12 26.10
CA THR A 24 2.73 -37.25 27.03
C THR A 24 3.91 -36.51 26.38
N MET A 25 4.58 -37.10 25.38
CA MET A 25 5.64 -36.44 24.61
C MET A 25 5.16 -35.18 23.89
N GLN A 26 3.97 -35.22 23.29
CA GLN A 26 3.40 -34.04 22.61
C GLN A 26 3.24 -32.88 23.58
N ARG A 27 2.73 -33.17 24.78
CA ARG A 27 2.51 -32.17 25.82
C ARG A 27 3.84 -31.63 26.35
N ALA A 28 4.81 -32.51 26.60
CA ALA A 28 6.14 -32.12 27.07
C ALA A 28 6.86 -31.20 26.08
N ILE A 29 6.90 -31.55 24.79
CA ILE A 29 7.53 -30.71 23.78
C ILE A 29 6.76 -29.40 23.56
N GLY A 30 5.43 -29.41 23.67
CA GLY A 30 4.63 -28.18 23.67
C GLY A 30 5.00 -27.24 24.83
N TYR A 31 5.22 -27.76 26.04
CA TYR A 31 5.72 -26.95 27.16
C TYR A 31 7.14 -26.44 26.93
N LEU A 32 8.04 -27.28 26.40
CA LEU A 32 9.40 -26.86 26.07
C LEU A 32 9.40 -25.75 25.01
N GLU A 33 8.58 -25.84 23.97
CA GLU A 33 8.42 -24.77 22.99
C GLU A 33 7.99 -23.47 23.67
N LEU A 34 6.99 -23.49 24.56
CA LEU A 34 6.44 -22.25 25.14
C LEU A 34 7.36 -21.62 26.19
N PHE A 35 7.98 -22.43 27.06
CA PHE A 35 8.60 -21.93 28.28
C PHE A 35 10.12 -21.92 28.27
N LEU A 36 10.76 -22.77 27.48
CA LEU A 36 12.21 -22.96 27.57
C LEU A 36 12.97 -21.71 27.11
N PRO A 37 13.79 -21.08 27.98
CA PRO A 37 14.46 -19.83 27.65
C PRO A 37 15.53 -20.01 26.56
N THR A 38 15.49 -19.17 25.54
CA THR A 38 16.48 -19.15 24.43
C THR A 38 17.32 -17.88 24.35
N THR A 39 17.04 -16.87 25.17
CA THR A 39 17.63 -15.51 25.08
C THR A 39 18.60 -15.17 26.22
N LEU A 40 19.18 -16.19 26.87
CA LEU A 40 20.20 -15.98 27.90
C LEU A 40 21.47 -15.34 27.31
N PRO A 41 22.21 -14.52 28.08
CA PRO A 41 23.48 -13.98 27.62
C PRO A 41 24.54 -15.08 27.46
N PRO A 42 25.60 -14.85 26.65
CA PRO A 42 26.65 -15.84 26.36
C PRO A 42 27.29 -16.47 27.60
N GLU A 43 27.49 -15.68 28.64
CA GLU A 43 28.07 -16.12 29.92
C GLU A 43 27.22 -17.21 30.60
N LEU A 44 25.91 -17.21 30.37
CA LEU A 44 24.93 -18.11 30.99
C LEU A 44 24.41 -19.17 30.03
N HIS A 45 24.97 -19.31 28.81
CA HIS A 45 24.55 -20.35 27.87
C HIS A 45 24.65 -21.75 28.47
N HIS A 46 25.63 -21.98 29.35
CA HIS A 46 25.83 -23.23 30.09
C HIS A 46 24.63 -23.63 30.97
N LYS A 47 23.82 -22.66 31.42
CA LYS A 47 22.57 -22.85 32.17
C LYS A 47 21.32 -22.78 31.30
N GLY A 48 21.50 -22.52 30.00
CA GLY A 48 20.44 -22.35 29.02
C GLY A 48 20.39 -23.53 28.06
N PHE A 49 20.59 -23.24 26.78
CA PHE A 49 20.38 -24.22 25.73
C PHE A 49 21.35 -25.39 25.74
N THR A 50 22.56 -25.23 26.27
CA THR A 50 23.54 -26.33 26.32
C THR A 50 23.09 -27.49 27.22
N LEU A 51 22.14 -27.25 28.14
CA LEU A 51 21.62 -28.31 29.01
C LEU A 51 20.73 -29.33 28.27
N TRP A 52 20.15 -28.94 27.14
CA TRP A 52 19.12 -29.71 26.45
C TRP A 52 19.30 -29.83 24.93
N PHE A 53 20.10 -28.95 24.32
CA PHE A 53 20.24 -28.88 22.86
C PHE A 53 20.71 -30.21 22.27
N ASP A 54 21.80 -30.78 22.77
CA ASP A 54 22.41 -32.00 22.24
C ASP A 54 21.47 -33.22 22.37
N GLU A 55 20.73 -33.29 23.48
CA GLU A 55 19.72 -34.34 23.69
C GLU A 55 18.56 -34.21 22.69
N LEU A 56 17.97 -33.02 22.60
CA LEU A 56 16.79 -32.80 21.77
C LEU A 56 17.12 -32.84 20.27
N ILE A 57 18.28 -32.33 19.84
CA ILE A 57 18.70 -32.41 18.43
C ILE A 57 19.02 -33.86 18.04
N SER A 58 19.61 -34.65 18.94
CA SER A 58 19.87 -36.08 18.72
C SER A 58 18.56 -36.86 18.60
N LEU A 59 17.59 -36.58 19.48
CA LEU A 59 16.24 -37.12 19.38
C LEU A 59 15.58 -36.77 18.05
N TRP A 60 15.64 -35.49 17.65
CA TRP A 60 15.09 -35.02 16.39
C TRP A 60 15.73 -35.74 15.21
N VAL A 61 17.06 -35.89 15.19
CA VAL A 61 17.80 -36.60 14.14
C VAL A 61 17.44 -38.09 14.07
N ALA A 62 17.26 -38.75 15.21
CA ALA A 62 16.94 -40.17 15.28
C ALA A 62 15.54 -40.50 14.72
N VAL A 63 14.58 -39.61 14.90
CA VAL A 63 13.18 -39.84 14.49
C VAL A 63 12.96 -39.48 13.02
N GLN A 64 12.42 -40.43 12.23
CA GLN A 64 12.15 -40.24 10.80
C GLN A 64 10.65 -40.22 10.43
N ASN A 65 9.78 -40.49 11.40
CA ASN A 65 8.35 -40.77 11.17
C ASN A 65 7.44 -39.52 11.13
N LEU A 66 7.99 -38.30 11.18
CA LEU A 66 7.25 -37.02 11.21
C LEU A 66 6.13 -36.98 12.27
N PRO A 67 6.41 -37.27 13.55
CA PRO A 67 5.39 -37.24 14.60
C PRO A 67 4.84 -35.83 14.80
N GLY A 68 3.62 -35.72 15.33
CA GLY A 68 2.96 -34.43 15.55
C GLY A 68 3.76 -33.47 16.45
N TRP A 69 4.60 -33.99 17.34
CA TRP A 69 5.39 -33.20 18.28
C TRP A 69 6.62 -32.58 17.63
N GLU A 70 7.05 -33.09 16.46
CA GLU A 70 8.22 -32.60 15.76
C GLU A 70 8.07 -31.14 15.34
N VAL A 71 6.84 -30.71 15.02
CA VAL A 71 6.54 -29.33 14.63
C VAL A 71 6.92 -28.36 15.76
N HIS A 72 6.52 -28.66 17.00
CA HIS A 72 6.86 -27.86 18.18
C HIS A 72 8.37 -27.80 18.41
N LEU A 73 9.06 -28.93 18.15
CA LEU A 73 10.51 -29.00 18.31
C LEU A 73 11.26 -28.17 17.26
N VAL A 74 10.79 -28.17 16.00
CA VAL A 74 11.32 -27.30 14.94
C VAL A 74 11.09 -25.83 15.27
N ASN A 75 9.93 -25.47 15.83
CA ASN A 75 9.66 -24.10 16.26
C ASN A 75 10.63 -23.65 17.36
N LEU A 76 10.90 -24.53 18.35
CA LEU A 76 11.88 -24.28 19.40
C LEU A 76 13.29 -24.08 18.82
N PHE A 77 13.74 -24.94 17.89
CA PHE A 77 15.04 -24.79 17.23
C PHE A 77 15.14 -23.52 16.36
N ALA A 78 14.06 -23.16 15.67
CA ALA A 78 14.00 -21.93 14.88
C ALA A 78 14.18 -20.69 15.77
N ARG A 79 13.50 -20.67 16.93
CA ARG A 79 13.69 -19.62 17.94
C ARG A 79 15.11 -19.61 18.48
N LEU A 80 15.63 -20.78 18.89
CA LEU A 80 16.97 -20.92 19.43
C LEU A 80 18.05 -20.42 18.47
N ALA A 81 17.96 -20.82 17.19
CA ALA A 81 18.90 -20.45 16.15
C ALA A 81 18.88 -18.93 15.90
N ASN A 82 17.69 -18.33 15.84
CA ASN A 82 17.55 -16.90 15.64
C ASN A 82 18.10 -16.09 16.84
N ASP A 83 17.85 -16.53 18.07
CA ASP A 83 18.30 -15.79 19.25
C ASP A 83 19.83 -15.84 19.40
N ASN A 84 20.44 -16.98 19.09
CA ASN A 84 21.85 -17.31 19.38
C ASN A 84 22.72 -17.50 18.12
N ILE A 85 22.55 -16.64 17.11
CA ILE A 85 23.35 -16.68 15.88
C ILE A 85 24.84 -16.55 16.22
N GLY A 86 25.64 -17.53 15.78
CA GLY A 86 27.09 -17.58 15.98
C GLY A 86 27.56 -18.24 17.29
N TYR A 87 26.65 -18.76 18.11
CA TYR A 87 26.96 -19.46 19.36
C TYR A 87 26.70 -20.98 19.32
N ILE A 88 25.99 -21.46 18.30
CA ILE A 88 25.71 -22.88 18.08
C ILE A 88 26.25 -23.25 16.70
N ASP A 89 27.03 -24.33 16.64
CA ASP A 89 27.45 -24.91 15.37
C ASP A 89 26.33 -25.79 14.79
N TRP A 90 25.71 -25.31 13.72
CA TRP A 90 24.65 -26.00 13.03
C TRP A 90 25.13 -26.82 11.83
N ASP A 91 26.40 -26.71 11.44
CA ASP A 91 26.95 -27.32 10.21
C ASP A 91 26.67 -28.84 10.09
N PRO A 92 26.82 -29.64 11.15
CA PRO A 92 26.52 -31.08 11.10
C PRO A 92 25.04 -31.38 10.78
N TYR A 93 24.14 -30.46 11.10
CA TYR A 93 22.70 -30.65 11.02
C TYR A 93 22.09 -30.02 9.76
N ILE A 94 22.74 -29.00 9.17
CA ILE A 94 22.27 -28.26 7.99
C ILE A 94 21.72 -29.19 6.87
N PRO A 95 22.42 -30.25 6.40
CA PRO A 95 21.88 -31.10 5.34
C PRO A 95 20.56 -31.79 5.70
N LYS A 96 20.40 -32.22 6.97
CA LYS A 96 19.18 -32.85 7.46
C LYS A 96 18.04 -31.84 7.58
N ILE A 97 18.34 -30.62 8.03
CA ILE A 97 17.39 -29.51 8.12
C ILE A 97 16.79 -29.23 6.74
N PHE A 98 17.61 -28.96 5.73
CA PHE A 98 17.12 -28.67 4.38
C PHE A 98 16.38 -29.85 3.74
N THR A 99 16.82 -31.08 3.99
CA THR A 99 16.12 -32.28 3.50
C THR A 99 14.73 -32.42 4.12
N ARG A 100 14.59 -32.19 5.45
CA ARG A 100 13.26 -32.24 6.10
C ARG A 100 12.38 -31.07 5.70
N VAL A 101 12.95 -29.89 5.51
CA VAL A 101 12.24 -28.73 4.95
C VAL A 101 11.67 -29.07 3.58
N LEU A 102 12.49 -29.61 2.66
CA LEU A 102 12.04 -30.03 1.33
C LEU A 102 10.92 -31.08 1.40
N ARG A 103 11.07 -32.11 2.26
CA ARG A 103 10.03 -33.12 2.48
C ARG A 103 8.73 -32.50 3.01
N SER A 104 8.82 -31.50 3.89
CA SER A 104 7.66 -30.80 4.45
C SER A 104 6.89 -29.97 3.41
N LEU A 105 7.49 -29.69 2.24
CA LEU A 105 6.80 -29.00 1.14
C LEU A 105 5.81 -29.91 0.42
N ASN A 106 5.87 -31.23 0.66
CA ASN A 106 4.94 -32.23 0.12
C ASN A 106 4.78 -32.14 -1.41
N LEU A 107 5.91 -31.98 -2.12
CA LEU A 107 5.92 -31.86 -3.57
C LEU A 107 5.64 -33.22 -4.24
N PRO A 108 4.79 -33.29 -5.28
CA PRO A 108 4.58 -34.52 -6.03
C PRO A 108 5.82 -34.78 -6.89
N VAL A 109 6.59 -35.81 -6.53
CA VAL A 109 7.80 -36.21 -7.23
C VAL A 109 7.64 -37.67 -7.68
N GLY A 110 7.89 -37.94 -8.97
CA GLY A 110 7.80 -39.29 -9.55
C GLY A 110 6.53 -39.56 -10.36
N THR A 111 6.59 -40.59 -11.19
CA THR A 111 5.50 -41.00 -12.10
C THR A 111 4.45 -41.82 -11.34
N SER A 112 3.23 -41.30 -11.19
CA SER A 112 2.05 -42.02 -10.66
C SER A 112 2.20 -42.65 -9.26
N GLN A 113 3.18 -42.23 -8.45
CA GLN A 113 3.27 -42.63 -7.04
C GLN A 113 2.32 -41.77 -6.19
N MET A 114 1.09 -42.23 -6.02
CA MET A 114 0.16 -41.64 -5.05
C MET A 114 0.60 -42.03 -3.63
N LEU A 115 1.29 -41.11 -2.95
CA LEU A 115 1.45 -41.20 -1.50
C LEU A 115 0.07 -41.00 -0.85
N VAL A 116 -0.58 -42.10 -0.45
CA VAL A 116 -1.82 -42.03 0.35
C VAL A 116 -1.50 -41.34 1.67
N PRO A 117 -2.18 -40.24 2.05
CA PRO A 117 -1.68 -39.39 3.12
C PRO A 117 -1.93 -39.98 4.51
N ARG A 118 -0.91 -40.56 5.14
CA ARG A 118 -0.95 -40.77 6.60
C ARG A 118 -0.48 -39.55 7.41
N TYR A 119 0.28 -38.63 6.81
CA TYR A 119 0.99 -37.57 7.53
C TYR A 119 0.87 -36.15 6.93
N LEU A 120 -0.09 -35.90 6.02
CA LEU A 120 -0.23 -34.58 5.36
C LEU A 120 -0.51 -33.43 6.34
N THR A 121 -0.92 -33.74 7.57
CA THR A 121 -1.25 -32.77 8.62
C THR A 121 -0.02 -32.15 9.30
N ASN A 122 1.15 -32.80 9.23
CA ASN A 122 2.36 -32.39 9.98
C ASN A 122 3.36 -31.63 9.11
N ALA A 123 2.86 -30.79 8.20
CA ALA A 123 3.69 -29.87 7.45
C ALA A 123 4.26 -28.80 8.39
N TYR A 124 5.60 -28.62 8.38
CA TYR A 124 6.21 -27.52 9.13
C TYR A 124 5.64 -26.18 8.71
N ASP A 125 5.47 -25.28 9.68
CA ASP A 125 5.09 -23.91 9.42
C ASP A 125 6.24 -23.18 8.71
N VAL A 126 5.90 -22.52 7.60
CA VAL A 126 6.83 -21.75 6.79
C VAL A 126 7.47 -20.62 7.61
N VAL A 127 6.75 -20.03 8.57
CA VAL A 127 7.29 -18.93 9.39
C VAL A 127 8.52 -19.37 10.17
N HIS A 128 8.44 -20.53 10.83
CA HIS A 128 9.53 -21.09 11.63
C HIS A 128 10.66 -21.63 10.75
N VAL A 129 10.33 -22.27 9.62
CA VAL A 129 11.33 -22.70 8.62
C VAL A 129 12.14 -21.51 8.12
N VAL A 130 11.47 -20.42 7.76
CA VAL A 130 12.10 -19.19 7.28
C VAL A 130 12.98 -18.58 8.36
N LEU A 131 12.49 -18.50 9.60
CA LEU A 131 13.26 -17.97 10.73
C LEU A 131 14.54 -18.79 10.93
N TRP A 132 14.41 -20.12 10.95
CA TRP A 132 15.53 -21.04 11.11
C TRP A 132 16.54 -20.91 9.99
N VAL A 133 16.12 -21.05 8.73
CA VAL A 133 16.99 -20.89 7.56
C VAL A 133 17.67 -19.53 7.58
N SER A 134 16.93 -18.44 7.85
CA SER A 134 17.50 -17.10 7.88
C SER A 134 18.53 -16.91 8.99
N ALA A 135 18.47 -17.65 10.10
CA ALA A 135 19.44 -17.63 11.19
C ALA A 135 20.71 -18.46 10.87
N LEU A 136 20.58 -19.51 10.07
CA LEU A 136 21.67 -20.38 9.65
C LEU A 136 22.58 -19.76 8.58
N LEU A 137 22.15 -18.70 7.89
CA LEU A 137 22.97 -18.02 6.88
C LEU A 137 24.16 -17.28 7.52
N GLY A 138 25.17 -16.95 6.73
CA GLY A 138 26.37 -16.24 7.22
C GLY A 138 27.35 -17.15 7.96
N GLY A 139 28.30 -16.55 8.66
CA GLY A 139 29.39 -17.31 9.30
C GLY A 139 30.51 -17.72 8.34
N PRO A 140 31.54 -18.41 8.87
CA PRO A 140 32.68 -18.89 8.08
C PRO A 140 32.29 -20.00 7.11
N SER A 141 31.36 -20.86 7.52
CA SER A 141 30.84 -21.95 6.68
C SER A 141 29.73 -21.46 5.76
N LYS A 142 29.91 -21.62 4.45
CA LYS A 142 28.88 -21.26 3.44
C LYS A 142 27.95 -22.42 3.11
N GLN A 143 27.93 -23.47 3.93
CA GLN A 143 27.14 -24.68 3.70
C GLN A 143 25.63 -24.39 3.69
N ALA A 144 25.13 -23.54 4.58
CA ALA A 144 23.72 -23.14 4.61
C ALA A 144 23.28 -22.51 3.28
N GLN A 145 24.10 -21.60 2.73
CA GLN A 145 23.83 -20.92 1.46
C GLN A 145 23.86 -21.90 0.28
N ALA A 146 24.81 -22.85 0.27
CA ALA A 146 24.87 -23.89 -0.75
C ALA A 146 23.62 -24.80 -0.74
N GLN A 147 23.17 -25.22 0.45
CA GLN A 147 21.94 -26.01 0.60
C GLN A 147 20.69 -25.21 0.24
N LEU A 148 20.64 -23.92 0.55
CA LEU A 148 19.55 -23.03 0.15
C LEU A 148 19.45 -22.92 -1.38
N ARG A 149 20.58 -22.73 -2.06
CA ARG A 149 20.64 -22.71 -3.52
C ARG A 149 20.18 -24.05 -4.10
N GLY A 150 20.63 -25.17 -3.53
CA GLY A 150 20.18 -26.51 -3.90
C GLY A 150 18.67 -26.72 -3.72
N LEU A 151 18.10 -26.21 -2.62
CA LEU A 151 16.66 -26.24 -2.33
C LEU A 151 15.91 -25.48 -3.42
N PHE A 152 16.25 -24.21 -3.69
CA PHE A 152 15.57 -23.41 -4.71
C PHE A 152 15.68 -24.03 -6.10
N ASN A 153 16.86 -24.49 -6.51
CA ASN A 153 17.06 -25.21 -7.77
C ASN A 153 16.15 -26.43 -7.90
N SER A 154 15.93 -27.16 -6.80
CA SER A 154 15.07 -28.35 -6.78
C SER A 154 13.59 -28.03 -6.91
N ILE A 155 13.17 -26.83 -6.48
CA ILE A 155 11.77 -26.40 -6.48
C ILE A 155 11.42 -25.42 -7.61
N THR A 156 12.40 -24.94 -8.40
CA THR A 156 12.22 -23.98 -9.50
C THR A 156 11.13 -24.42 -10.48
N SER A 157 11.09 -25.70 -10.85
CA SER A 157 10.08 -26.22 -11.78
C SER A 157 8.64 -26.05 -11.28
N PHE A 158 8.43 -26.11 -9.96
CA PHE A 158 7.12 -25.94 -9.33
C PHE A 158 6.65 -24.49 -9.25
N PHE A 159 7.52 -23.51 -9.52
CA PHE A 159 7.17 -22.09 -9.63
C PHE A 159 6.77 -21.67 -11.05
N HIS A 160 6.94 -22.54 -12.05
CA HIS A 160 6.54 -22.23 -13.41
C HIS A 160 5.02 -22.00 -13.50
N PRO A 161 4.52 -20.95 -14.18
CA PRO A 161 3.09 -20.63 -14.26
C PRO A 161 2.18 -21.77 -14.73
N SER A 162 2.70 -22.67 -15.57
CA SER A 162 1.99 -23.86 -16.04
C SER A 162 1.86 -24.97 -14.99
N ASN A 163 2.74 -25.00 -13.99
CA ASN A 163 2.81 -26.05 -12.98
C ASN A 163 2.05 -25.64 -11.72
N HIS A 164 0.72 -25.53 -11.85
CA HIS A 164 -0.16 -25.13 -10.76
C HIS A 164 -0.61 -26.34 -9.92
N GLY A 165 -0.61 -26.18 -8.60
CA GLY A 165 -1.07 -27.23 -7.69
C GLY A 165 -1.11 -26.81 -6.22
N ARG A 166 -1.53 -27.73 -5.34
CA ARG A 166 -1.75 -27.47 -3.90
C ARG A 166 -0.48 -27.00 -3.16
N TRP A 167 0.70 -27.40 -3.64
CA TRP A 167 1.99 -27.00 -3.06
C TRP A 167 2.28 -25.50 -3.22
N LEU A 168 1.71 -24.86 -4.26
CA LEU A 168 2.06 -23.50 -4.65
C LEU A 168 1.79 -22.48 -3.55
N MET A 169 0.69 -22.64 -2.79
CA MET A 169 0.38 -21.76 -1.65
C MET A 169 1.50 -21.76 -0.59
N LYS A 170 2.10 -22.92 -0.31
CA LYS A 170 3.20 -23.03 0.66
C LYS A 170 4.51 -22.50 0.07
N LEU A 171 4.77 -22.78 -1.20
CA LEU A 171 5.96 -22.29 -1.91
C LEU A 171 5.97 -20.76 -2.04
N MET A 172 4.83 -20.14 -2.38
CA MET A 172 4.70 -18.69 -2.47
C MET A 172 4.91 -18.01 -1.12
N LYS A 173 4.36 -18.57 -0.03
CA LYS A 173 4.65 -18.11 1.34
C LYS A 173 6.15 -18.20 1.68
N LEU A 174 6.82 -19.28 1.30
CA LEU A 174 8.27 -19.43 1.53
C LEU A 174 9.04 -18.35 0.77
N LEU A 175 8.69 -18.16 -0.51
CA LEU A 175 9.30 -17.18 -1.41
C LEU A 175 9.11 -15.73 -0.93
N GLN A 176 7.92 -15.39 -0.44
CA GLN A 176 7.58 -14.08 0.13
C GLN A 176 8.29 -13.83 1.48
N ARG A 177 8.24 -14.80 2.40
CA ARG A 177 8.65 -14.60 3.79
C ARG A 177 10.15 -14.69 4.00
N LEU A 178 10.87 -15.49 3.20
CA LEU A 178 12.30 -15.69 3.37
C LEU A 178 13.12 -14.40 3.19
N PRO A 179 12.95 -13.63 2.09
CA PRO A 179 13.64 -12.35 1.93
C PRO A 179 13.31 -11.37 3.06
N ALA A 180 12.04 -11.31 3.49
CA ALA A 180 11.62 -10.44 4.60
C ALA A 180 12.33 -10.80 5.92
N SER A 181 12.58 -12.09 6.18
CA SER A 181 13.33 -12.52 7.36
C SER A 181 14.81 -12.14 7.29
N VAL A 182 15.42 -12.27 6.10
CA VAL A 182 16.81 -11.84 5.88
C VAL A 182 16.93 -10.31 6.02
N VAL A 183 15.99 -9.53 5.50
CA VAL A 183 15.94 -8.07 5.71
C VAL A 183 15.84 -7.72 7.20
N ARG A 184 14.98 -8.41 7.96
CA ARG A 184 14.92 -8.23 9.42
C ARG A 184 16.23 -8.58 10.13
N ARG A 185 16.91 -9.65 9.68
CA ARG A 185 18.23 -10.02 10.21
C ARG A 185 19.28 -8.95 9.89
N LEU A 186 19.34 -8.45 8.66
CA LEU A 186 20.23 -7.36 8.28
C LEU A 186 19.96 -6.08 9.09
N HIS A 187 18.68 -5.78 9.35
CA HIS A 187 18.31 -4.68 10.24
C HIS A 187 18.85 -4.88 11.65
N ARG A 188 18.70 -6.09 12.22
CA ARG A 188 19.25 -6.45 13.53
C ARG A 188 20.78 -6.33 13.57
N GLU A 189 21.48 -6.68 12.50
CA GLU A 189 22.95 -6.67 12.45
C GLU A 189 23.57 -5.29 12.23
N ARG A 190 22.91 -4.42 11.43
CA ARG A 190 23.51 -3.17 10.92
C ARG A 190 22.89 -1.89 11.48
N TYR A 191 21.57 -1.87 11.67
CA TYR A 191 20.82 -0.63 11.91
C TYR A 191 20.21 -0.56 13.31
N ARG A 192 20.05 -1.70 13.99
CA ARG A 192 19.48 -1.76 15.33
C ARG A 192 20.43 -1.12 16.35
N LYS A 193 19.89 -0.22 17.17
CA LYS A 193 20.61 0.38 18.30
C LYS A 193 20.99 -0.69 19.33
N PRO A 194 22.09 -0.55 20.07
CA PRO A 194 22.46 -1.48 21.14
C PRO A 194 21.32 -1.61 22.17
N THR A 195 20.95 -2.85 22.49
CA THR A 195 19.94 -3.17 23.52
C THR A 195 20.49 -4.25 24.45
N TRP A 196 19.74 -4.64 25.49
CA TRP A 196 20.12 -5.75 26.39
C TRP A 196 20.22 -7.13 25.72
N LEU A 197 19.76 -7.25 24.47
CA LEU A 197 19.76 -8.51 23.74
C LEU A 197 21.18 -8.80 23.26
N THR A 198 21.55 -10.07 23.30
CA THR A 198 22.86 -10.54 22.85
C THR A 198 23.12 -10.08 21.40
N PRO A 199 24.18 -9.30 21.16
CA PRO A 199 24.56 -8.87 19.83
C PRO A 199 25.08 -10.08 19.03
N ILE A 200 24.90 -10.03 17.71
CA ILE A 200 25.41 -11.07 16.82
C ILE A 200 26.93 -10.87 16.68
N PRO A 201 27.76 -11.91 16.90
CA PRO A 201 29.20 -11.82 16.71
C PRO A 201 29.58 -11.39 15.28
N ASP A 202 30.62 -10.56 15.14
CA ASP A 202 31.06 -10.05 13.84
C ASP A 202 31.41 -11.17 12.84
N SER A 203 31.91 -12.31 13.33
CA SER A 203 32.23 -13.49 12.52
C SER A 203 31.01 -14.12 11.81
N HIS A 204 29.80 -13.88 12.33
CA HIS A 204 28.56 -14.47 11.84
C HIS A 204 27.56 -13.45 11.26
N LYS A 205 27.96 -12.17 11.17
CA LYS A 205 27.19 -11.17 10.43
C LYS A 205 27.21 -11.46 8.93
N LEU A 206 26.14 -11.08 8.24
CA LEU A 206 26.02 -11.27 6.80
C LEU A 206 26.92 -10.29 6.05
N THR A 207 27.89 -10.84 5.31
CA THR A 207 28.78 -10.07 4.46
C THR A 207 28.08 -9.63 3.17
N GLU A 208 28.67 -8.68 2.43
CA GLU A 208 28.12 -8.30 1.13
C GLU A 208 28.09 -9.48 0.13
N ALA A 209 29.09 -10.36 0.14
CA ALA A 209 29.08 -11.54 -0.73
C ALA A 209 27.94 -12.51 -0.37
N ASP A 210 27.65 -12.69 0.92
CA ASP A 210 26.55 -13.55 1.38
C ASP A 210 25.19 -13.05 0.92
N ILE A 211 24.97 -11.74 1.02
CA ILE A 211 23.70 -11.12 0.58
C ILE A 211 23.55 -11.25 -0.94
N THR A 212 24.61 -11.03 -1.71
CA THR A 212 24.60 -11.20 -3.17
C THR A 212 24.25 -12.64 -3.54
N ALA A 213 24.93 -13.63 -2.94
CA ALA A 213 24.69 -15.05 -3.21
C ALA A 213 23.26 -15.49 -2.84
N PHE A 214 22.70 -14.90 -1.76
CA PHE A 214 21.30 -15.11 -1.36
C PHE A 214 20.33 -14.60 -2.42
N VAL A 215 20.49 -13.36 -2.87
CA VAL A 215 19.61 -12.76 -3.88
C VAL A 215 19.66 -13.57 -5.17
N GLU A 216 20.85 -13.88 -5.69
CA GLU A 216 21.04 -14.70 -6.89
C GLU A 216 20.31 -16.05 -6.81
N SER A 217 20.34 -16.70 -5.64
CA SER A 217 19.70 -18.01 -5.45
C SER A 217 18.18 -17.98 -5.55
N MET A 218 17.55 -16.82 -5.31
CA MET A 218 16.10 -16.66 -5.31
C MET A 218 15.56 -15.98 -6.57
N MET A 219 16.40 -15.28 -7.34
CA MET A 219 15.94 -14.49 -8.49
C MET A 219 15.12 -15.29 -9.49
N GLN A 220 15.61 -16.45 -9.94
CA GLN A 220 14.91 -17.25 -10.94
C GLN A 220 13.53 -17.74 -10.46
N PRO A 221 13.39 -18.38 -9.28
CA PRO A 221 12.08 -18.73 -8.72
C PRO A 221 11.12 -17.54 -8.61
N VAL A 222 11.60 -16.38 -8.16
CA VAL A 222 10.77 -15.17 -7.98
C VAL A 222 10.29 -14.63 -9.34
N LEU A 223 11.17 -14.59 -10.35
CA LEU A 223 10.82 -14.15 -11.70
C LEU A 223 9.88 -15.09 -12.43
N LEU A 224 9.83 -16.38 -12.07
CA LEU A 224 8.82 -17.33 -12.53
C LEU A 224 7.49 -17.13 -11.78
N ALA A 225 7.58 -16.97 -10.46
CA ALA A 225 6.42 -16.75 -9.58
C ALA A 225 5.66 -15.46 -9.90
N MET A 226 6.33 -14.45 -10.48
CA MET A 226 5.71 -13.20 -10.94
C MET A 226 4.49 -13.45 -11.84
N PHE A 227 4.57 -14.45 -12.73
CA PHE A 227 3.48 -14.77 -13.66
C PHE A 227 2.57 -15.90 -13.16
N SER A 228 2.54 -16.13 -11.85
CA SER A 228 1.69 -17.18 -11.26
C SER A 228 0.20 -16.92 -11.49
N LYS A 229 -0.55 -17.99 -11.79
CA LYS A 229 -2.02 -17.94 -11.93
C LYS A 229 -2.76 -17.64 -10.62
N THR A 230 -2.09 -17.75 -9.47
CA THR A 230 -2.66 -17.39 -8.14
C THR A 230 -2.59 -15.91 -7.82
N GLY A 231 -1.97 -15.11 -8.69
CA GLY A 231 -1.65 -13.71 -8.44
C GLY A 231 -0.16 -13.48 -8.19
N SER A 232 0.28 -12.24 -8.40
CA SER A 232 1.68 -11.80 -8.35
C SER A 232 2.09 -11.17 -7.01
N LEU A 233 1.16 -10.98 -6.07
CA LEU A 233 1.39 -10.22 -4.83
C LEU A 233 2.54 -10.78 -3.97
N ASP A 234 2.60 -12.11 -3.80
CA ASP A 234 3.65 -12.76 -3.01
C ASP A 234 5.04 -12.58 -3.66
N ALA A 235 5.10 -12.62 -5.00
CA ALA A 235 6.31 -12.37 -5.75
C ALA A 235 6.72 -10.88 -5.68
N ALA A 236 5.76 -9.95 -5.77
CA ALA A 236 6.01 -8.52 -5.62
C ALA A 236 6.62 -8.18 -4.25
N GLN A 237 6.13 -8.81 -3.17
CA GLN A 237 6.69 -8.63 -1.82
C GLN A 237 8.08 -9.28 -1.67
N ALA A 238 8.34 -10.40 -2.34
CA ALA A 238 9.68 -10.97 -2.39
C ALA A 238 10.65 -10.03 -3.11
N LEU A 239 10.27 -9.50 -4.28
CA LEU A 239 11.04 -8.54 -5.05
C LEU A 239 11.31 -7.25 -4.27
N GLN A 240 10.32 -6.73 -3.54
CA GLN A 240 10.49 -5.57 -2.66
C GLN A 240 11.64 -5.80 -1.66
N ASN A 241 11.61 -6.91 -0.93
CA ASN A 241 12.62 -7.21 0.07
C ASN A 241 13.99 -7.51 -0.54
N LEU A 242 14.04 -8.18 -1.70
CA LEU A 242 15.29 -8.42 -2.43
C LEU A 242 15.89 -7.10 -2.96
N ALA A 243 15.07 -6.20 -3.48
CA ALA A 243 15.49 -4.89 -4.01
C ALA A 243 15.96 -3.94 -2.91
N LEU A 244 15.53 -4.11 -1.66
CA LEU A 244 16.12 -3.39 -0.51
C LEU A 244 17.58 -3.82 -0.24
N MET A 245 17.95 -5.05 -0.63
CA MET A 245 19.28 -5.61 -0.40
C MET A 245 20.22 -5.42 -1.59
N ARG A 246 19.73 -5.69 -2.81
CA ARG A 246 20.50 -5.67 -4.07
C ARG A 246 19.62 -5.16 -5.22
N PRO A 247 19.34 -3.85 -5.29
CA PRO A 247 18.52 -3.28 -6.37
C PRO A 247 19.11 -3.59 -7.77
N GLU A 248 20.43 -3.59 -7.90
CA GLU A 248 21.17 -3.80 -9.16
C GLU A 248 20.97 -5.19 -9.78
N LEU A 249 20.62 -6.20 -8.97
CA LEU A 249 20.34 -7.56 -9.46
C LEU A 249 18.84 -7.80 -9.68
N VAL A 250 17.99 -7.02 -9.02
CA VAL A 250 16.55 -7.29 -8.93
C VAL A 250 15.76 -6.44 -9.90
N ILE A 251 16.07 -5.14 -9.99
CA ILE A 251 15.28 -4.18 -10.76
C ILE A 251 15.45 -4.40 -12.27
N PRO A 252 16.67 -4.56 -12.84
CA PRO A 252 16.83 -4.71 -14.29
C PRO A 252 16.05 -5.90 -14.88
N PRO A 253 16.09 -7.12 -14.31
CA PRO A 253 15.30 -8.24 -14.83
C PRO A 253 13.77 -8.03 -14.76
N VAL A 254 13.29 -7.22 -13.81
CA VAL A 254 11.86 -6.88 -13.73
C VAL A 254 11.52 -5.83 -14.78
N LEU A 255 12.39 -4.83 -15.01
CA LEU A 255 12.24 -3.84 -16.08
C LEU A 255 12.24 -4.48 -17.47
N GLU A 256 13.18 -5.39 -17.73
CA GLU A 256 13.28 -6.16 -18.99
C GLU A 256 12.00 -6.92 -19.32
N LYS A 257 11.24 -7.36 -18.30
CA LYS A 257 9.94 -8.01 -18.48
C LYS A 257 8.78 -7.03 -18.51
N THR A 258 8.91 -5.87 -17.85
CA THR A 258 7.85 -4.87 -17.74
C THR A 258 7.67 -4.09 -19.04
N TYR A 259 8.76 -3.62 -19.66
CA TYR A 259 8.66 -2.84 -20.90
C TYR A 259 7.95 -3.61 -22.03
N PRO A 260 8.28 -4.88 -22.32
CA PRO A 260 7.54 -5.67 -23.30
C PRO A 260 6.08 -5.89 -22.89
N ALA A 261 5.80 -6.17 -21.61
CA ALA A 261 4.43 -6.39 -21.14
C ALA A 261 3.53 -5.15 -21.28
N MET A 262 4.10 -3.94 -21.23
CA MET A 262 3.39 -2.68 -21.51
C MET A 262 3.11 -2.46 -23.00
N GLU A 263 3.91 -3.05 -23.89
CA GLU A 263 3.80 -2.89 -25.34
C GLU A 263 2.91 -3.98 -25.97
N THR A 264 2.90 -5.18 -25.40
CA THR A 264 2.09 -6.29 -25.90
C THR A 264 0.60 -6.10 -25.60
N LEU A 265 -0.23 -6.21 -26.64
CA LEU A 265 -1.69 -6.20 -26.51
C LEU A 265 -2.31 -7.60 -26.30
N THR A 266 -1.54 -8.66 -26.55
CA THR A 266 -2.03 -10.05 -26.57
C THR A 266 -1.97 -10.76 -25.23
N GLU A 267 -1.18 -10.27 -24.27
CA GLU A 267 -0.89 -10.96 -23.00
C GLU A 267 -1.22 -10.11 -21.76
N PRO A 268 -2.49 -9.70 -21.55
CA PRO A 268 -2.88 -8.72 -20.53
C PRO A 268 -2.55 -9.15 -19.08
N HIS A 269 -2.50 -10.46 -18.82
CA HIS A 269 -2.07 -10.99 -17.53
C HIS A 269 -0.62 -10.67 -17.16
N GLN A 270 0.25 -10.40 -18.15
CA GLN A 270 1.65 -10.05 -17.88
C GLN A 270 1.74 -8.62 -17.40
N LEU A 271 0.96 -7.71 -17.98
CA LEU A 271 0.92 -6.31 -17.58
C LEU A 271 0.51 -6.15 -16.12
N THR A 272 -0.58 -6.81 -15.71
CA THR A 272 -1.05 -6.74 -14.31
C THR A 272 -0.03 -7.33 -13.33
N ALA A 273 0.64 -8.43 -13.71
CA ALA A 273 1.69 -9.05 -12.93
C ALA A 273 2.94 -8.16 -12.78
N THR A 274 3.44 -7.61 -13.89
CA THR A 274 4.65 -6.78 -13.90
C THR A 274 4.43 -5.45 -13.20
N LEU A 275 3.29 -4.78 -13.40
CA LEU A 275 2.95 -3.54 -12.68
C LEU A 275 2.89 -3.76 -11.17
N SER A 276 2.27 -4.86 -10.71
CA SER A 276 2.24 -5.20 -9.29
C SER A 276 3.63 -5.44 -8.70
N CYS A 277 4.51 -6.12 -9.44
CA CYS A 277 5.90 -6.29 -9.04
C CYS A 277 6.69 -4.97 -9.03
N MET A 278 6.43 -4.10 -10.00
CA MET A 278 7.05 -2.77 -10.07
C MET A 278 6.63 -1.87 -8.91
N ILE A 279 5.37 -1.93 -8.47
CA ILE A 279 4.91 -1.26 -7.24
C ILE A 279 5.75 -1.70 -6.03
N GLY A 280 6.05 -3.01 -5.92
CA GLY A 280 6.88 -3.55 -4.85
C GLY A 280 8.31 -2.99 -4.85
N VAL A 281 8.91 -2.78 -6.02
CA VAL A 281 10.28 -2.26 -6.16
C VAL A 281 10.37 -0.74 -6.36
N ALA A 282 9.23 -0.03 -6.41
CA ALA A 282 9.16 1.39 -6.75
C ALA A 282 10.09 2.25 -5.89
N ARG A 283 10.06 2.07 -4.56
CA ARG A 283 10.92 2.85 -3.66
C ARG A 283 12.41 2.61 -3.92
N SER A 284 12.83 1.37 -4.14
CA SER A 284 14.23 1.04 -4.46
C SER A 284 14.67 1.56 -5.82
N LEU A 285 13.75 1.63 -6.79
CA LEU A 285 14.00 2.20 -8.12
C LEU A 285 14.19 3.71 -8.05
N VAL A 286 13.29 4.43 -7.38
CA VAL A 286 13.28 5.89 -7.36
C VAL A 286 14.32 6.48 -6.39
N SER A 287 14.72 5.75 -5.34
CA SER A 287 15.69 6.28 -4.36
C SER A 287 17.12 6.45 -4.89
N GLY A 288 17.44 5.96 -6.10
CA GLY A 288 18.76 6.19 -6.75
C GLY A 288 19.96 5.94 -5.84
N GLY A 289 20.27 4.68 -5.54
CA GLY A 289 21.36 4.33 -4.63
C GLY A 289 22.73 4.28 -5.31
N GLN A 290 23.81 4.17 -4.52
CA GLN A 290 25.18 3.98 -5.04
C GLN A 290 25.33 2.77 -5.99
N ARG A 291 24.47 1.77 -5.85
CA ARG A 291 24.55 0.50 -6.59
C ARG A 291 23.76 0.49 -7.89
N PHE A 292 22.71 1.31 -7.97
CA PHE A 292 21.85 1.38 -9.14
C PHE A 292 21.44 2.85 -9.36
N PRO A 293 22.38 3.70 -9.79
CA PRO A 293 22.13 5.13 -9.96
C PRO A 293 21.18 5.43 -11.11
N GLU A 294 21.11 4.56 -12.12
CA GLU A 294 20.23 4.71 -13.29
C GLU A 294 18.75 4.42 -13.00
N GLY A 295 18.41 3.84 -11.85
CA GLY A 295 17.02 3.47 -11.55
C GLY A 295 15.98 4.58 -11.73
N PRO A 296 16.20 5.79 -11.20
CA PRO A 296 15.25 6.89 -11.32
C PRO A 296 14.95 7.34 -12.76
N THR A 297 15.86 7.14 -13.73
CA THR A 297 15.64 7.56 -15.12
C THR A 297 14.50 6.76 -15.78
N HIS A 298 14.25 5.54 -15.31
CA HIS A 298 13.15 4.70 -15.78
C HIS A 298 11.77 5.16 -15.30
N MET A 299 11.69 6.01 -14.28
CA MET A 299 10.43 6.36 -13.62
C MET A 299 9.43 7.03 -14.57
N LEU A 300 9.84 8.10 -15.25
CA LEU A 300 8.95 8.85 -16.15
C LEU A 300 8.56 8.03 -17.41
N PRO A 301 9.49 7.35 -18.11
CA PRO A 301 9.14 6.45 -19.20
C PRO A 301 8.12 5.36 -18.81
N LEU A 302 8.23 4.81 -17.59
CA LEU A 302 7.27 3.81 -17.10
C LEU A 302 5.90 4.44 -16.81
N LEU A 303 5.86 5.62 -16.19
CA LEU A 303 4.61 6.35 -15.95
C LEU A 303 3.88 6.66 -17.26
N MET A 304 4.58 7.20 -18.25
CA MET A 304 4.01 7.53 -19.56
C MET A 304 3.49 6.29 -20.29
N ARG A 305 4.24 5.19 -20.28
CA ARG A 305 3.82 3.93 -20.91
C ARG A 305 2.69 3.22 -20.17
N ALA A 306 2.49 3.52 -18.88
CA ALA A 306 1.40 2.95 -18.09
C ALA A 306 0.06 3.68 -18.32
N LEU A 307 0.03 4.89 -18.89
CA LEU A 307 -1.20 5.67 -19.10
C LEU A 307 -2.32 4.94 -19.88
N PRO A 308 -2.04 4.17 -20.95
CA PRO A 308 -3.06 3.33 -21.63
C PRO A 308 -3.61 2.20 -20.76
N GLY A 309 -3.04 2.01 -19.56
CA GLY A 309 -3.54 1.18 -18.48
C GLY A 309 -4.88 1.63 -17.91
N VAL A 310 -5.16 2.94 -17.95
CA VAL A 310 -6.45 3.54 -17.56
C VAL A 310 -7.46 3.26 -18.67
N ASP A 311 -8.15 2.14 -18.53
CA ASP A 311 -8.96 1.53 -19.59
C ASP A 311 -10.35 1.17 -19.04
N PRO A 312 -11.45 1.70 -19.60
CA PRO A 312 -12.81 1.35 -19.15
C PRO A 312 -13.16 -0.12 -19.37
N ASN A 313 -12.47 -0.82 -20.29
CA ASN A 313 -12.81 -2.18 -20.67
C ASN A 313 -12.23 -3.24 -19.72
N ASP A 314 -11.16 -2.91 -18.98
CA ASP A 314 -10.48 -3.84 -18.07
C ASP A 314 -10.29 -3.20 -16.70
N PHE A 315 -11.24 -3.49 -15.80
CA PHE A 315 -11.22 -3.05 -14.42
C PHE A 315 -9.92 -3.44 -13.68
N SER A 316 -9.41 -4.65 -13.90
CA SER A 316 -8.23 -5.14 -13.17
C SER A 316 -6.98 -4.40 -13.60
N LYS A 317 -6.82 -4.18 -14.92
CA LYS A 317 -5.75 -3.37 -15.51
C LYS A 317 -5.84 -1.90 -15.09
N CYS A 318 -7.04 -1.32 -15.08
CA CYS A 318 -7.27 0.05 -14.65
C CYS A 318 -6.88 0.26 -13.17
N MET A 319 -7.33 -0.63 -12.28
CA MET A 319 -7.02 -0.54 -10.84
C MET A 319 -5.53 -0.68 -10.53
N ILE A 320 -4.82 -1.63 -11.16
CA ILE A 320 -3.38 -1.76 -10.94
C ILE A 320 -2.60 -0.57 -11.51
N THR A 321 -3.10 0.03 -12.60
CA THR A 321 -2.51 1.24 -13.20
C THR A 321 -2.66 2.44 -12.28
N PHE A 322 -3.85 2.65 -11.70
CA PHE A 322 -4.06 3.67 -10.67
C PHE A 322 -3.13 3.48 -9.48
N GLN A 323 -3.06 2.25 -8.94
CA GLN A 323 -2.16 1.94 -7.83
C GLN A 323 -0.69 2.17 -8.21
N PHE A 324 -0.29 1.82 -9.42
CA PHE A 324 1.06 2.02 -9.94
C PHE A 324 1.39 3.51 -9.99
N ILE A 325 0.57 4.31 -10.69
CA ILE A 325 0.78 5.76 -10.81
C ILE A 325 0.80 6.42 -9.44
N ALA A 326 -0.19 6.14 -8.58
CA ALA A 326 -0.25 6.70 -7.24
C ALA A 326 1.02 6.37 -6.43
N THR A 327 1.49 5.12 -6.47
CA THR A 327 2.70 4.71 -5.74
C THR A 327 3.94 5.46 -6.23
N PHE A 328 4.17 5.54 -7.54
CA PHE A 328 5.33 6.24 -8.08
C PHE A 328 5.28 7.74 -7.82
N VAL A 329 4.11 8.35 -7.96
CA VAL A 329 3.95 9.79 -7.75
C VAL A 329 4.06 10.16 -6.27
N THR A 330 3.61 9.32 -5.32
CA THR A 330 3.89 9.58 -3.88
C THR A 330 5.37 9.65 -3.54
N LEU A 331 6.24 9.00 -4.34
CA LEU A 331 7.68 8.96 -4.13
C LEU A 331 8.42 10.12 -4.80
N VAL A 332 7.74 10.88 -5.67
CA VAL A 332 8.36 11.83 -6.59
C VAL A 332 7.62 13.18 -6.55
N PRO A 333 8.27 14.26 -6.10
CA PRO A 333 7.77 15.60 -6.38
C PRO A 333 7.78 15.88 -7.89
N LEU A 334 6.61 16.13 -8.45
CA LEU A 334 6.38 16.48 -9.86
C LEU A 334 6.60 17.98 -10.06
N VAL A 335 7.87 18.38 -9.98
CA VAL A 335 8.29 19.78 -10.18
C VAL A 335 9.18 19.84 -11.41
N ASP A 336 8.85 20.71 -12.37
CA ASP A 336 9.72 20.95 -13.52
C ASP A 336 11.02 21.62 -13.06
N CYS A 337 12.12 20.89 -13.20
CA CYS A 337 13.47 21.29 -12.86
C CYS A 337 14.37 21.38 -14.11
N SER A 338 13.81 21.44 -15.32
CA SER A 338 14.56 21.44 -16.58
C SER A 338 15.50 22.64 -16.73
N SER A 339 15.10 23.81 -16.22
CA SER A 339 15.92 25.02 -16.19
C SER A 339 17.24 24.85 -15.41
N ALA A 340 17.26 23.96 -14.40
CA ALA A 340 18.43 23.74 -13.56
C ALA A 340 19.63 23.20 -14.36
N VAL A 341 19.41 22.55 -15.50
CA VAL A 341 20.49 22.05 -16.39
C VAL A 341 21.37 23.17 -16.90
N HIS A 342 20.81 24.36 -17.11
CA HIS A 342 21.53 25.53 -17.60
C HIS A 342 22.11 26.40 -16.48
N GLU A 343 21.50 26.35 -15.29
CA GLU A 343 21.85 27.21 -14.16
C GLU A 343 22.90 26.57 -13.22
N ARG A 344 22.93 25.24 -13.14
CA ARG A 344 23.80 24.49 -12.23
C ARG A 344 24.88 23.70 -12.95
N SER A 345 26.13 23.85 -12.49
CA SER A 345 27.28 23.11 -12.99
C SER A 345 27.62 21.84 -12.17
N ASP A 346 26.94 21.61 -11.03
CA ASP A 346 27.21 20.54 -10.06
C ASP A 346 26.42 19.24 -10.29
N LEU A 347 25.76 19.09 -11.45
CA LEU A 347 24.91 17.95 -11.77
C LEU A 347 25.70 16.75 -12.32
N THR A 348 25.39 15.55 -11.82
CA THR A 348 25.83 14.29 -12.43
C THR A 348 25.14 14.06 -13.77
N ALA A 349 25.68 13.15 -14.59
CA ALA A 349 25.08 12.82 -15.89
C ALA A 349 23.63 12.31 -15.76
N VAL A 350 23.37 11.49 -14.74
CA VAL A 350 22.03 10.96 -14.44
C VAL A 350 21.09 12.06 -13.96
N GLU A 351 21.53 12.92 -13.04
CA GLU A 351 20.70 14.05 -12.59
C GLU A 351 20.38 15.02 -13.73
N ARG A 352 21.32 15.24 -14.66
CA ARG A 352 21.07 16.07 -15.84
C ARG A 352 19.99 15.48 -16.75
N GLU A 353 20.04 14.17 -16.99
CA GLU A 353 19.01 13.46 -17.75
C GLU A 353 17.64 13.55 -17.05
N MET A 354 17.61 13.33 -15.74
CA MET A 354 16.38 13.44 -14.93
C MET A 354 15.79 14.85 -14.93
N CYS A 355 16.62 15.89 -14.76
CA CYS A 355 16.19 17.28 -14.85
C CYS A 355 15.65 17.60 -16.26
N SER A 356 16.29 17.10 -17.32
CA SER A 356 15.77 17.30 -18.68
C SER A 356 14.41 16.61 -18.87
N ALA A 357 14.25 15.41 -18.32
CA ALA A 357 13.01 14.64 -18.41
C ALA A 357 11.85 15.28 -17.61
N SER A 358 12.14 16.05 -16.55
CA SER A 358 11.08 16.67 -15.74
C SER A 358 10.18 17.66 -16.49
N ALA A 359 10.62 18.14 -17.66
CA ALA A 359 9.78 18.98 -18.54
C ALA A 359 8.51 18.25 -19.00
N GLU A 360 8.54 16.92 -19.13
CA GLU A 360 7.38 16.11 -19.56
C GLU A 360 6.37 15.85 -18.43
N PHE A 361 6.59 16.36 -17.21
CA PHE A 361 5.62 16.18 -16.11
C PHE A 361 4.27 16.84 -16.38
N GLU A 362 4.26 17.99 -17.04
CA GLU A 362 3.00 18.64 -17.44
C GLU A 362 2.24 17.74 -18.43
N ASP A 363 2.92 17.27 -19.48
CA ASP A 363 2.37 16.35 -20.48
C ASP A 363 1.82 15.07 -19.83
N PHE A 364 2.54 14.50 -18.86
CA PHE A 364 2.08 13.33 -18.11
C PHE A 364 0.76 13.60 -17.40
N VAL A 365 0.66 14.70 -16.63
CA VAL A 365 -0.56 15.05 -15.88
C VAL A 365 -1.72 15.29 -16.83
N LEU A 366 -1.51 16.03 -17.91
CA LEU A 366 -2.55 16.34 -18.88
C LEU A 366 -3.04 15.11 -19.65
N GLN A 367 -2.13 14.23 -20.07
CA GLN A 367 -2.49 12.97 -20.75
C GLN A 367 -3.20 12.01 -19.79
N PHE A 368 -2.77 11.94 -18.53
CA PHE A 368 -3.48 11.18 -17.50
C PHE A 368 -4.92 11.70 -17.33
N MET A 369 -5.11 13.01 -17.27
CA MET A 369 -6.43 13.62 -17.18
C MET A 369 -7.31 13.28 -18.38
N ASP A 370 -6.78 13.33 -19.61
CA ASP A 370 -7.55 12.96 -20.80
C ASP A 370 -8.01 11.50 -20.76
N ARG A 371 -7.17 10.59 -20.25
CA ARG A 371 -7.56 9.18 -20.04
C ARG A 371 -8.63 9.05 -18.96
N CYS A 372 -8.53 9.83 -17.89
CA CYS A 372 -9.54 9.87 -16.83
C CYS A 372 -10.89 10.40 -17.35
N PHE A 373 -10.88 11.45 -18.18
CA PHE A 373 -12.09 11.99 -18.80
C PHE A 373 -12.74 10.97 -19.73
N ALA A 374 -11.97 10.31 -20.59
CA ALA A 374 -12.48 9.24 -21.45
C ALA A 374 -13.06 8.06 -20.64
N LEU A 375 -12.45 7.72 -19.50
CA LEU A 375 -12.97 6.71 -18.57
C LEU A 375 -14.31 7.15 -17.95
N ILE A 376 -14.44 8.42 -17.57
CA ILE A 376 -15.69 8.96 -16.99
C ILE A 376 -16.80 8.96 -18.05
N ASP A 377 -16.52 9.44 -19.25
CA ASP A 377 -17.51 9.51 -20.34
C ASP A 377 -18.06 8.12 -20.70
N SER A 378 -17.19 7.10 -20.66
CA SER A 378 -17.57 5.70 -20.91
C SER A 378 -18.18 4.98 -19.70
N SER A 379 -18.10 5.56 -18.49
CA SER A 379 -18.69 5.00 -17.26
C SER A 379 -20.05 5.62 -16.93
N THR A 380 -20.63 6.39 -17.86
CA THR A 380 -21.95 7.01 -17.68
C THR A 380 -23.04 5.95 -17.57
N LEU A 381 -24.00 6.16 -16.65
CA LEU A 381 -25.14 5.26 -16.51
C LEU A 381 -26.05 5.34 -17.74
N GLU A 382 -26.06 4.30 -18.55
CA GLU A 382 -27.11 4.08 -19.53
C GLU A 382 -28.32 3.41 -18.85
N GLN A 383 -29.44 4.13 -18.75
CA GLN A 383 -30.68 3.56 -18.25
C GLN A 383 -31.22 2.52 -19.23
N THR A 384 -31.05 1.24 -18.89
CA THR A 384 -31.52 0.10 -19.70
C THR A 384 -32.94 -0.36 -19.34
N ARG A 385 -33.53 0.19 -18.27
CA ARG A 385 -34.88 -0.14 -17.80
C ARG A 385 -35.70 1.13 -17.67
N GLU A 386 -36.87 1.15 -18.32
CA GLU A 386 -37.80 2.28 -18.31
C GLU A 386 -38.61 2.35 -16.99
N GLU A 387 -38.79 1.22 -16.30
CA GLU A 387 -39.68 1.11 -15.13
C GLU A 387 -39.01 1.49 -13.79
N THR A 388 -37.69 1.39 -13.69
CA THR A 388 -36.94 1.64 -12.46
C THR A 388 -35.57 2.21 -12.76
N GLU A 389 -35.26 3.38 -12.18
CA GLU A 389 -33.90 3.90 -12.22
C GLU A 389 -32.95 3.01 -11.40
N THR A 390 -31.77 2.72 -11.95
CA THR A 390 -30.69 2.06 -11.19
C THR A 390 -30.13 3.07 -10.19
N GLU A 391 -30.66 3.08 -8.97
CA GLU A 391 -30.29 4.09 -7.95
C GLU A 391 -28.88 3.90 -7.35
N LYS A 392 -28.22 2.76 -7.57
CA LYS A 392 -26.99 2.39 -6.86
C LYS A 392 -25.84 2.08 -7.81
N MET A 393 -24.74 2.80 -7.61
CA MET A 393 -23.45 2.48 -8.20
C MET A 393 -23.00 1.09 -7.75
N THR A 394 -22.46 0.32 -8.70
CA THR A 394 -21.94 -1.01 -8.43
C THR A 394 -20.67 -0.93 -7.59
N HIS A 395 -20.31 -2.05 -6.93
CA HIS A 395 -19.06 -2.12 -6.18
C HIS A 395 -17.82 -1.89 -7.06
N LEU A 396 -17.87 -2.30 -8.34
CA LEU A 396 -16.76 -2.10 -9.27
C LEU A 396 -16.58 -0.63 -9.62
N GLU A 397 -17.65 0.06 -10.04
CA GLU A 397 -17.62 1.50 -10.34
C GLU A 397 -17.16 2.30 -9.11
N SER A 398 -17.60 1.93 -7.91
CA SER A 398 -17.15 2.58 -6.68
C SER A 398 -15.65 2.44 -6.43
N LEU A 399 -15.05 1.31 -6.81
CA LEU A 399 -13.61 1.11 -6.69
C LEU A 399 -12.85 1.92 -7.75
N VAL A 400 -13.39 2.05 -8.97
CA VAL A 400 -12.82 2.91 -10.01
C VAL A 400 -12.85 4.38 -9.59
N GLU A 401 -13.99 4.87 -9.07
CA GLU A 401 -14.11 6.22 -8.50
C GLU A 401 -13.05 6.48 -7.43
N LEU A 402 -12.91 5.55 -6.48
CA LEU A 402 -11.92 5.66 -5.41
C LEU A 402 -10.48 5.66 -5.95
N GLY A 403 -10.17 4.76 -6.88
CA GLY A 403 -8.85 4.67 -7.51
C GLY A 403 -8.50 5.95 -8.29
N LEU A 404 -9.46 6.46 -9.05
CA LEU A 404 -9.37 7.71 -9.81
C LEU A 404 -9.11 8.89 -8.88
N SER A 405 -10.00 9.14 -7.91
CA SER A 405 -9.90 10.27 -6.97
C SER A 405 -8.60 10.21 -6.16
N SER A 406 -8.24 9.02 -5.66
CA SER A 406 -7.00 8.83 -4.90
C SER A 406 -5.76 9.10 -5.74
N THR A 407 -5.71 8.60 -6.97
CA THR A 407 -4.55 8.79 -7.86
C THR A 407 -4.44 10.25 -8.29
N PHE A 408 -5.55 10.86 -8.70
CA PHE A 408 -5.57 12.26 -9.10
C PHE A 408 -5.21 13.20 -7.94
N SER A 409 -5.77 12.97 -6.75
CA SER A 409 -5.38 13.71 -5.54
C SER A 409 -3.88 13.56 -5.25
N THR A 410 -3.34 12.35 -5.39
CA THR A 410 -1.90 12.10 -5.18
C THR A 410 -1.06 12.89 -6.17
N ILE A 411 -1.44 12.91 -7.45
CA ILE A 411 -0.75 13.69 -8.49
C ILE A 411 -0.76 15.18 -8.16
N LEU A 412 -1.93 15.73 -7.84
CA LEU A 412 -2.06 17.14 -7.54
C LEU A 412 -1.31 17.53 -6.26
N THR A 413 -1.27 16.67 -5.24
CA THR A 413 -0.49 16.96 -4.02
C THR A 413 1.02 17.02 -4.25
N GLN A 414 1.53 16.36 -5.28
CA GLN A 414 2.97 16.27 -5.54
C GLN A 414 3.42 17.20 -6.67
N CYS A 415 2.50 17.87 -7.36
CA CYS A 415 2.85 18.76 -8.46
C CYS A 415 3.20 20.18 -8.00
N SER A 416 3.96 20.88 -8.84
CA SER A 416 4.22 22.30 -8.64
C SER A 416 2.95 23.14 -8.84
N ILE A 417 2.96 24.36 -8.32
CA ILE A 417 1.81 25.27 -8.46
C ILE A 417 1.49 25.62 -9.92
N ASP A 418 2.48 25.55 -10.81
CA ASP A 418 2.30 25.88 -12.22
C ASP A 418 1.58 24.74 -12.95
N ILE A 419 2.03 23.50 -12.76
CA ILE A 419 1.33 22.30 -13.27
C ILE A 419 -0.08 22.22 -12.68
N PHE A 420 -0.22 22.53 -11.37
CA PHE A 420 -1.52 22.54 -10.71
C PHE A 420 -2.52 23.51 -11.37
N LYS A 421 -2.09 24.74 -11.72
CA LYS A 421 -2.98 25.73 -12.35
C LYS A 421 -3.54 25.22 -13.69
N VAL A 422 -2.68 24.63 -14.52
CA VAL A 422 -3.09 24.07 -15.82
C VAL A 422 -4.05 22.90 -15.61
N ALA A 423 -3.76 22.01 -14.66
CA ALA A 423 -4.66 20.91 -14.31
C ALA A 423 -6.00 21.41 -13.76
N LEU A 424 -6.00 22.43 -12.89
CA LEU A 424 -7.21 23.02 -12.33
C LEU A 424 -8.09 23.65 -13.42
N GLU A 425 -7.50 24.40 -14.35
CA GLU A 425 -8.22 24.99 -15.49
C GLU A 425 -8.85 23.90 -16.36
N LYS A 426 -8.10 22.84 -16.66
CA LYS A 426 -8.60 21.73 -17.47
C LYS A 426 -9.74 20.95 -16.79
N VAL A 427 -9.65 20.69 -15.47
CA VAL A 427 -10.77 20.10 -14.70
C VAL A 427 -11.98 21.03 -14.68
N PHE A 428 -11.76 22.34 -14.46
CA PHE A 428 -12.83 23.33 -14.41
C PHE A 428 -13.58 23.40 -15.74
N ILE A 429 -12.88 23.45 -16.87
CA ILE A 429 -13.50 23.44 -18.20
C ILE A 429 -14.32 22.16 -18.37
N PHE A 430 -13.75 20.98 -18.10
CA PHE A 430 -14.46 19.71 -18.26
C PHE A 430 -15.73 19.60 -17.38
N ALA A 431 -15.68 20.07 -16.14
CA ALA A 431 -16.79 20.03 -15.20
C ALA A 431 -17.92 21.04 -15.53
N THR A 432 -17.61 22.12 -16.25
CA THR A 432 -18.57 23.21 -16.54
C THR A 432 -19.14 23.17 -17.95
N THR A 433 -18.42 22.61 -18.93
CA THR A 433 -18.95 22.46 -20.30
C THR A 433 -19.89 21.29 -20.47
N ASN A 434 -19.79 20.28 -19.60
CA ASN A 434 -20.55 19.04 -19.69
C ASN A 434 -21.50 18.92 -18.50
N ILE A 435 -22.73 18.45 -18.74
CA ILE A 435 -23.69 18.13 -17.69
C ILE A 435 -23.63 16.63 -17.45
N PHE A 436 -23.24 16.23 -16.24
CA PHE A 436 -23.10 14.82 -15.88
C PHE A 436 -24.32 14.32 -15.08
N GLU A 437 -24.58 13.02 -15.21
CA GLU A 437 -25.52 12.33 -14.33
C GLU A 437 -24.93 12.17 -12.92
N THR A 438 -25.75 12.23 -11.88
CA THR A 438 -25.28 12.44 -10.51
C THR A 438 -24.77 11.20 -9.75
N ARG A 439 -24.91 10.01 -10.32
CA ARG A 439 -24.70 8.74 -9.61
C ARG A 439 -23.31 8.16 -9.80
N VAL A 440 -22.80 8.11 -11.03
CA VAL A 440 -21.49 7.50 -11.36
C VAL A 440 -20.56 8.56 -11.96
N ALA A 441 -20.82 9.04 -13.17
CA ALA A 441 -19.94 9.95 -13.89
C ALA A 441 -19.81 11.29 -13.17
N GLY A 442 -20.92 11.90 -12.76
CA GLY A 442 -20.90 13.14 -11.98
C GLY A 442 -20.21 12.95 -10.64
N ARG A 443 -20.36 11.80 -10.00
CA ARG A 443 -19.65 11.50 -8.75
C ARG A 443 -18.14 11.46 -8.96
N MET A 444 -17.67 10.79 -10.01
CA MET A 444 -16.24 10.75 -10.37
C MET A 444 -15.68 12.14 -10.66
N VAL A 445 -16.39 12.98 -11.42
CA VAL A 445 -15.95 14.35 -11.73
C VAL A 445 -15.97 15.24 -10.49
N ALA A 446 -17.01 15.17 -9.66
CA ALA A 446 -17.11 15.93 -8.42
C ALA A 446 -15.96 15.56 -7.46
N ASP A 447 -15.60 14.27 -7.39
CA ASP A 447 -14.47 13.80 -6.57
C ASP A 447 -13.09 14.23 -7.13
N MET A 448 -12.95 14.38 -8.46
CA MET A 448 -11.77 15.00 -9.07
C MET A 448 -11.69 16.50 -8.73
N CYS A 449 -12.80 17.22 -8.82
CA CYS A 449 -12.86 18.65 -8.46
C CYS A 449 -12.57 18.85 -6.96
N ARG A 450 -13.06 17.94 -6.11
CA ARG A 450 -12.76 17.89 -4.68
C ARG A 450 -11.27 17.66 -4.45
N ALA A 451 -10.64 16.74 -5.18
CA ALA A 451 -9.21 16.50 -5.08
C ALA A 451 -8.40 17.78 -5.37
N ALA A 452 -8.74 18.50 -6.45
CA ALA A 452 -8.09 19.78 -6.76
C ALA A 452 -8.32 20.83 -5.67
N SER A 453 -9.55 20.94 -5.18
CA SER A 453 -9.93 21.89 -4.12
C SER A 453 -9.21 21.61 -2.81
N LYS A 454 -9.00 20.34 -2.47
CA LYS A 454 -8.28 19.95 -1.25
C LYS A 454 -6.80 20.31 -1.28
N VAL A 455 -6.16 20.27 -2.45
CA VAL A 455 -4.71 20.56 -2.57
C VAL A 455 -4.42 22.05 -2.45
N HIS A 456 -5.10 22.89 -3.23
CA HIS A 456 -4.93 24.34 -3.20
C HIS A 456 -6.27 25.06 -3.12
N PRO A 457 -6.88 25.10 -1.92
CA PRO A 457 -8.24 25.63 -1.72
C PRO A 457 -8.46 27.02 -2.27
N ALA A 458 -7.54 27.95 -1.99
CA ALA A 458 -7.74 29.36 -2.33
C ALA A 458 -7.89 29.60 -3.84
N GLN A 459 -7.21 28.81 -4.68
CA GLN A 459 -7.28 28.95 -6.15
C GLN A 459 -8.47 28.20 -6.72
N SER A 460 -8.72 26.97 -6.27
CA SER A 460 -9.84 26.15 -6.76
C SER A 460 -11.21 26.69 -6.36
N LEU A 461 -11.38 27.07 -5.09
CA LEU A 461 -12.67 27.60 -4.61
C LEU A 461 -13.04 28.91 -5.32
N LYS A 462 -12.06 29.73 -5.70
CA LYS A 462 -12.27 30.98 -6.42
C LYS A 462 -12.92 30.78 -7.79
N LEU A 463 -12.69 29.65 -8.43
CA LEU A 463 -13.30 29.31 -9.72
C LEU A 463 -14.61 28.56 -9.53
N LEU A 464 -14.61 27.50 -8.73
CA LEU A 464 -15.71 26.54 -8.65
C LEU A 464 -16.90 27.07 -7.84
N VAL A 465 -16.67 27.66 -6.67
CA VAL A 465 -17.78 28.07 -5.76
C VAL A 465 -18.65 29.17 -6.38
N PRO A 466 -18.09 30.29 -6.89
CA PRO A 466 -18.92 31.32 -7.51
C PRO A 466 -19.67 30.82 -8.75
N HIS A 467 -19.05 29.96 -9.56
CA HIS A 467 -19.70 29.38 -10.74
C HIS A 467 -20.91 28.54 -10.35
N CYS A 468 -20.74 27.57 -9.44
CA CYS A 468 -21.83 26.71 -9.00
C CYS A 468 -22.93 27.51 -8.30
N CYS A 469 -22.58 28.47 -7.43
CA CYS A 469 -23.58 29.31 -6.75
C CYS A 469 -24.40 30.14 -7.74
N ASN A 470 -23.76 30.72 -8.77
CA ASN A 470 -24.45 31.48 -9.79
C ASN A 470 -25.38 30.60 -10.65
N ALA A 471 -24.91 29.42 -11.07
CA ALA A 471 -25.72 28.47 -11.82
C ALA A 471 -26.95 28.00 -11.02
N ILE A 472 -26.75 27.61 -9.76
CA ILE A 472 -27.86 27.20 -8.88
C ILE A 472 -28.85 28.34 -8.67
N ASN A 473 -28.37 29.56 -8.39
CA ASN A 473 -29.25 30.72 -8.22
C ASN A 473 -30.06 31.02 -9.47
N GLN A 474 -29.47 30.90 -10.67
CA GLN A 474 -30.18 31.11 -11.95
C GLN A 474 -31.25 30.05 -12.21
N LEU A 475 -30.98 28.79 -11.87
CA LEU A 475 -31.91 27.67 -12.03
C LEU A 475 -33.02 27.67 -10.96
N THR A 476 -32.81 28.31 -9.82
CA THR A 476 -33.77 28.37 -8.69
C THR A 476 -34.54 29.69 -8.60
N VAL A 477 -34.42 30.58 -9.59
CA VAL A 477 -35.18 31.86 -9.63
C VAL A 477 -36.70 31.61 -9.67
N ASN A 478 -37.15 30.53 -10.30
CA ASN A 478 -38.57 30.21 -10.37
C ASN A 478 -38.99 29.46 -9.09
N GLU A 479 -39.85 30.06 -8.26
CA GLU A 479 -40.28 29.48 -6.96
C GLU A 479 -41.01 28.13 -7.13
N GLU A 480 -41.51 27.83 -8.33
CA GLU A 480 -42.16 26.56 -8.67
C GLU A 480 -41.22 25.34 -8.49
N VAL A 481 -39.91 25.53 -8.67
CA VAL A 481 -38.87 24.49 -8.52
C VAL A 481 -38.84 23.90 -7.10
N LEU A 482 -39.23 24.69 -6.08
CA LEU A 482 -39.30 24.21 -4.70
C LEU A 482 -40.37 23.12 -4.51
N SER A 483 -41.40 23.15 -5.35
CA SER A 483 -42.55 22.23 -5.27
C SER A 483 -42.45 21.02 -6.21
N GLU A 484 -41.49 21.02 -7.12
CA GLU A 484 -41.27 19.96 -8.10
C GLU A 484 -40.70 18.68 -7.45
N GLU A 485 -41.20 17.52 -7.90
CA GLU A 485 -40.74 16.21 -7.44
C GLU A 485 -39.49 15.74 -8.20
N GLU A 486 -39.34 16.19 -9.45
CA GLU A 486 -38.22 15.88 -10.34
C GLU A 486 -37.53 17.19 -10.74
N LEU A 487 -36.25 17.31 -10.40
CA LEU A 487 -35.46 18.51 -10.65
C LEU A 487 -34.65 18.38 -11.93
N ASP A 488 -34.34 19.53 -12.53
CA ASP A 488 -33.47 19.56 -13.70
C ASP A 488 -32.09 18.96 -13.40
N LYS A 489 -31.55 18.20 -14.36
CA LYS A 489 -30.28 17.47 -14.20
C LYS A 489 -29.12 18.43 -14.02
N GLU A 490 -29.19 19.61 -14.64
CA GLU A 490 -28.21 20.68 -14.49
C GLU A 490 -28.16 21.22 -13.05
N LEU A 491 -29.32 21.36 -12.38
CA LEU A 491 -29.39 21.78 -10.99
C LEU A 491 -28.79 20.72 -10.06
N LEU A 492 -29.15 19.45 -10.27
CA LEU A 492 -28.62 18.33 -9.49
C LEU A 492 -27.09 18.19 -9.65
N TRP A 493 -26.57 18.36 -10.86
CA TRP A 493 -25.12 18.34 -11.15
C TRP A 493 -24.38 19.45 -10.41
N ASN A 494 -24.81 20.70 -10.56
CA ASN A 494 -24.17 21.85 -9.91
C ASN A 494 -24.25 21.78 -8.38
N LEU A 495 -25.35 21.25 -7.83
CA LEU A 495 -25.50 21.05 -6.39
C LEU A 495 -24.58 19.96 -5.85
N GLN A 496 -24.42 18.86 -6.59
CA GLN A 496 -23.46 17.79 -6.25
C GLN A 496 -22.02 18.30 -6.32
N LEU A 497 -21.67 19.02 -7.39
CA LEU A 497 -20.34 19.60 -7.56
C LEU A 497 -20.01 20.55 -6.40
N LEU A 498 -20.93 21.44 -6.04
CA LEU A 498 -20.76 22.35 -4.90
C LEU A 498 -20.63 21.58 -3.58
N SER A 499 -21.46 20.56 -3.35
CA SER A 499 -21.42 19.70 -2.17
C SER A 499 -20.01 19.12 -1.95
N GLU A 500 -19.42 18.52 -2.98
CA GLU A 500 -18.11 17.86 -2.84
C GLU A 500 -16.94 18.86 -2.79
N VAL A 501 -17.00 19.97 -3.52
CA VAL A 501 -15.94 21.00 -3.57
C VAL A 501 -15.78 21.72 -2.22
N THR A 502 -16.86 21.86 -1.44
CA THR A 502 -16.79 22.48 -0.10
C THR A 502 -16.13 21.61 0.96
N ARG A 503 -15.77 20.35 0.67
CA ARG A 503 -15.08 19.45 1.61
C ARG A 503 -13.58 19.75 1.66
N VAL A 504 -13.25 20.92 2.20
CA VAL A 504 -11.91 21.50 2.16
C VAL A 504 -11.57 22.21 3.47
N ASP A 505 -10.36 22.78 3.58
CA ASP A 505 -9.91 23.60 4.71
C ASP A 505 -10.91 24.71 5.05
N GLY A 506 -11.38 24.72 6.30
CA GLY A 506 -12.44 25.60 6.79
C GLY A 506 -12.13 27.09 6.59
N ASP A 507 -10.86 27.46 6.71
CA ASP A 507 -10.42 28.86 6.75
C ASP A 507 -10.57 29.51 5.38
N LYS A 508 -10.42 28.71 4.32
CA LYS A 508 -10.62 29.14 2.94
C LYS A 508 -12.07 29.11 2.49
N ILE A 509 -12.97 28.49 3.25
CA ILE A 509 -14.42 28.48 2.98
C ILE A 509 -15.09 29.77 3.49
N LEU A 510 -14.61 30.34 4.59
CA LEU A 510 -15.18 31.54 5.21
C LEU A 510 -15.48 32.70 4.25
N PRO A 511 -14.64 33.05 3.26
CA PRO A 511 -14.93 34.12 2.31
C PRO A 511 -16.22 33.91 1.48
N TYR A 512 -16.64 32.65 1.30
CA TYR A 512 -17.83 32.27 0.54
C TYR A 512 -19.04 31.95 1.43
N SER A 513 -18.90 32.10 2.75
CA SER A 513 -19.91 31.75 3.75
C SER A 513 -21.31 32.32 3.45
N THR A 514 -21.39 33.59 3.05
CA THR A 514 -22.68 34.24 2.75
C THR A 514 -23.38 33.62 1.55
N GLN A 515 -22.64 33.34 0.47
CA GLN A 515 -23.18 32.71 -0.74
C GLN A 515 -23.62 31.27 -0.46
N LEU A 516 -22.81 30.51 0.27
CA LEU A 516 -23.11 29.12 0.63
C LEU A 516 -24.37 29.03 1.52
N VAL A 517 -24.52 29.94 2.50
CA VAL A 517 -25.72 29.99 3.35
C VAL A 517 -26.97 30.33 2.54
N GLN A 518 -26.88 31.25 1.58
CA GLN A 518 -28.01 31.56 0.69
C GLN A 518 -28.45 30.33 -0.11
N ILE A 519 -27.50 29.60 -0.71
CA ILE A 519 -27.79 28.36 -1.44
C ILE A 519 -28.41 27.30 -0.54
N LEU A 520 -27.90 27.13 0.68
CA LEU A 520 -28.47 26.17 1.64
C LEU A 520 -29.91 26.50 2.02
N GLN A 521 -30.23 27.78 2.23
CA GLN A 521 -31.60 28.20 2.56
C GLN A 521 -32.60 27.87 1.43
N LEU A 522 -32.17 28.02 0.18
CA LEU A 522 -32.97 27.69 -1.01
C LEU A 522 -33.11 26.18 -1.22
N THR A 523 -32.01 25.44 -1.08
CA THR A 523 -31.94 24.02 -1.54
C THR A 523 -32.37 22.99 -0.50
N LEU A 524 -32.29 23.29 0.81
CA LEU A 524 -32.67 22.34 1.86
C LEU A 524 -34.19 22.08 1.91
N HIS A 525 -35.00 23.02 1.43
CA HIS A 525 -36.46 22.92 1.43
C HIS A 525 -37.04 22.41 0.12
N LEU A 526 -36.20 21.93 -0.81
CA LEU A 526 -36.65 21.28 -2.05
C LEU A 526 -37.48 20.03 -1.71
N LYS A 527 -38.61 19.83 -2.40
CA LYS A 527 -39.43 18.62 -2.22
C LYS A 527 -38.74 17.35 -2.76
N CYS A 528 -37.93 17.49 -3.80
CA CYS A 528 -37.20 16.39 -4.43
C CYS A 528 -36.16 15.75 -3.49
N LYS A 529 -36.26 14.42 -3.28
CA LYS A 529 -35.34 13.64 -2.44
C LYS A 529 -33.89 13.78 -2.82
N GLN A 530 -33.58 13.73 -4.11
CA GLN A 530 -32.19 13.80 -4.58
C GLN A 530 -31.61 15.20 -4.29
N GLY A 531 -32.38 16.26 -4.58
CA GLY A 531 -31.98 17.65 -4.35
C GLY A 531 -31.68 17.95 -2.88
N TYR A 532 -32.63 17.73 -1.96
CA TYR A 532 -32.38 18.05 -0.55
C TYR A 532 -31.33 17.12 0.07
N THR A 533 -31.15 15.89 -0.40
CA THR A 533 -30.08 15.00 0.11
C THR A 533 -28.71 15.56 -0.25
N LEU A 534 -28.52 16.08 -1.47
CA LEU A 534 -27.29 16.76 -1.87
C LEU A 534 -27.08 18.06 -1.09
N ALA A 535 -28.14 18.84 -0.84
CA ALA A 535 -28.06 20.03 0.01
C ALA A 535 -27.70 19.71 1.46
N CYS A 536 -28.24 18.63 2.02
CA CYS A 536 -27.87 18.11 3.35
C CYS A 536 -26.41 17.65 3.40
N ASN A 537 -25.91 17.02 2.32
CA ASN A 537 -24.49 16.66 2.21
C ASN A 537 -23.61 17.91 2.15
N LEU A 538 -23.99 18.93 1.39
CA LEU A 538 -23.32 20.24 1.36
C LEU A 538 -23.24 20.84 2.77
N LEU A 539 -24.36 20.87 3.50
CA LEU A 539 -24.39 21.32 4.91
C LEU A 539 -23.44 20.48 5.78
N HIS A 540 -23.50 19.14 5.66
CA HIS A 540 -22.63 18.24 6.39
C HIS A 540 -21.14 18.51 6.12
N HIS A 541 -20.76 18.71 4.86
CA HIS A 541 -19.38 18.99 4.46
C HIS A 541 -18.90 20.34 4.98
N ILE A 542 -19.71 21.40 4.85
CA ILE A 542 -19.38 22.73 5.39
C ILE A 542 -19.13 22.67 6.91
N LEU A 543 -20.05 22.03 7.66
CA LEU A 543 -19.92 21.90 9.11
C LEU A 543 -18.70 21.05 9.48
N ARG A 544 -18.47 19.94 8.77
CA ARG A 544 -17.33 19.06 9.02
C ARG A 544 -16.00 19.77 8.77
N SER A 545 -15.91 20.53 7.68
CA SER A 545 -14.73 21.30 7.30
C SER A 545 -14.39 22.41 8.29
N THR A 546 -15.39 23.03 8.92
CA THR A 546 -15.18 24.15 9.85
C THR A 546 -15.09 23.72 11.32
N ALA A 547 -15.58 22.52 11.67
CA ALA A 547 -15.64 22.05 13.07
C ALA A 547 -14.61 20.97 13.44
N LEU A 548 -14.09 20.19 12.48
CA LEU A 548 -13.13 19.11 12.80
C LEU A 548 -11.68 19.57 12.74
N ILE A 549 -10.82 18.85 13.46
CA ILE A 549 -9.36 18.95 13.37
C ILE A 549 -8.86 17.90 12.37
N TYR A 550 -8.09 18.31 11.37
CA TYR A 550 -7.53 17.42 10.34
C TYR A 550 -6.24 18.00 9.73
N PRO A 551 -5.37 17.17 9.12
CA PRO A 551 -4.20 17.68 8.40
C PRO A 551 -4.58 18.26 7.04
N THR A 552 -3.95 19.38 6.68
CA THR A 552 -4.20 20.10 5.42
C THR A 552 -3.26 19.65 4.31
N GLU A 553 -2.00 19.40 4.65
CA GLU A 553 -0.95 19.02 3.68
C GLU A 553 -0.60 17.53 3.78
N TYR A 554 -0.45 16.89 2.62
CA TYR A 554 -0.12 15.46 2.47
C TYR A 554 1.08 15.24 1.52
N CYS A 555 1.90 16.28 1.31
CA CYS A 555 3.06 16.24 0.42
C CYS A 555 4.15 15.29 0.94
N SER A 556 5.01 14.83 0.04
CA SER A 556 6.09 13.87 0.38
C SER A 556 7.25 14.53 1.14
N VAL A 557 7.48 15.81 0.87
CA VAL A 557 8.56 16.62 1.46
C VAL A 557 7.95 17.72 2.32
N PRO A 558 8.44 17.93 3.56
CA PRO A 558 8.00 19.06 4.37
C PRO A 558 8.50 20.39 3.77
N GLY A 559 7.55 21.30 3.50
CA GLY A 559 7.84 22.62 2.94
C GLY A 559 7.33 22.78 1.52
N SER A 560 6.94 24.00 1.15
CA SER A 560 6.40 24.28 -0.17
C SER A 560 7.45 24.02 -1.25
N PHE A 561 7.06 23.35 -2.33
CA PHE A 561 7.85 23.14 -3.56
C PHE A 561 8.21 24.44 -4.31
N GLN A 562 8.17 25.59 -3.64
CA GLN A 562 8.31 26.94 -4.21
C GLN A 562 9.73 27.53 -4.04
N GLN A 563 10.67 26.78 -3.48
CA GLN A 563 12.06 27.24 -3.39
C GLN A 563 12.68 27.30 -4.80
N PRO A 564 13.46 28.34 -5.12
CA PRO A 564 14.12 28.45 -6.41
C PRO A 564 15.01 27.22 -6.69
N THR A 565 14.98 26.72 -7.92
CA THR A 565 15.78 25.58 -8.39
C THR A 565 17.29 25.81 -8.26
N GLN A 566 17.71 27.07 -8.15
CA GLN A 566 19.09 27.51 -7.89
C GLN A 566 19.59 27.14 -6.49
N ASP A 567 18.70 27.07 -5.49
CA ASP A 567 19.04 26.79 -4.10
C ASP A 567 18.71 25.34 -3.73
N TYR A 568 17.60 24.80 -4.27
CA TYR A 568 17.09 23.49 -3.92
C TYR A 568 16.70 22.68 -5.17
N LEU A 569 17.10 21.40 -5.22
CA LEU A 569 16.75 20.46 -6.30
C LEU A 569 15.72 19.45 -5.78
N PRO A 570 14.43 19.59 -6.15
CA PRO A 570 13.38 18.64 -5.78
C PRO A 570 13.69 17.18 -6.16
N ILE A 571 14.45 16.97 -7.25
CA ILE A 571 14.84 15.63 -7.70
C ILE A 571 15.70 14.85 -6.70
N LYS A 572 16.38 15.53 -5.77
CA LYS A 572 17.22 14.89 -4.75
C LYS A 572 16.41 14.28 -3.61
N ASP A 573 15.15 14.68 -3.45
CA ASP A 573 14.26 14.15 -2.43
C ASP A 573 13.37 12.99 -2.90
N TRP A 574 13.63 12.49 -4.12
CA TRP A 574 12.95 11.32 -4.68
C TRP A 574 13.17 10.07 -3.80
N GLY A 575 12.07 9.41 -3.44
CA GLY A 575 12.08 8.20 -2.61
C GLY A 575 12.57 8.41 -1.16
N ARG A 576 12.81 9.65 -0.72
CA ARG A 576 13.31 9.95 0.63
C ARG A 576 12.29 9.48 1.68
N PRO A 577 12.71 8.75 2.73
CA PRO A 577 11.80 8.42 3.83
C PRO A 577 11.50 9.67 4.66
N GLY A 578 10.27 9.79 5.14
CA GLY A 578 9.90 10.85 6.08
C GLY A 578 10.67 10.73 7.41
N ASP A 579 11.00 11.87 8.00
CA ASP A 579 11.57 11.96 9.34
C ASP A 579 10.44 12.06 10.38
N LEU A 580 10.27 11.02 11.19
CA LEU A 580 9.23 10.97 12.23
C LEU A 580 9.32 12.10 13.25
N TRP A 581 10.51 12.66 13.47
CA TRP A 581 10.71 13.73 14.45
C TRP A 581 10.42 15.12 13.88
N ASN A 582 10.61 15.31 12.57
CA ASN A 582 10.48 16.59 11.87
C ASN A 582 9.46 16.50 10.73
N LEU A 583 8.25 16.03 11.03
CA LEU A 583 7.18 15.87 10.03
C LEU A 583 6.54 17.20 9.59
N HIS A 584 6.67 18.27 10.39
CA HIS A 584 6.09 19.60 10.14
C HIS A 584 4.65 19.58 9.61
N ILE A 585 3.80 18.70 10.19
CA ILE A 585 2.42 18.53 9.74
C ILE A 585 1.64 19.83 9.93
N GLN A 586 1.04 20.33 8.85
CA GLN A 586 0.10 21.44 8.90
C GLN A 586 -1.28 20.94 9.32
N TRP A 587 -1.78 21.46 10.43
CA TRP A 587 -3.07 21.08 10.99
C TRP A 587 -4.07 22.22 10.82
N HIS A 588 -5.25 21.88 10.34
CA HIS A 588 -6.41 22.72 10.49
C HIS A 588 -6.96 22.56 11.91
N VAL A 589 -7.01 23.65 12.66
CA VAL A 589 -7.64 23.73 13.97
C VAL A 589 -8.73 24.81 13.89
N PRO A 590 -9.98 24.51 14.23
CA PRO A 590 -11.08 25.47 14.15
C PRO A 590 -10.76 26.76 14.91
N SER A 591 -10.78 27.86 14.18
CA SER A 591 -10.65 29.22 14.68
C SER A 591 -11.94 29.69 15.35
N VAL A 592 -11.85 30.82 16.06
CA VAL A 592 -13.01 31.46 16.69
C VAL A 592 -14.04 31.89 15.64
N GLU A 593 -13.58 32.32 14.46
CA GLU A 593 -14.45 32.75 13.36
C GLU A 593 -15.23 31.57 12.76
N GLU A 594 -14.56 30.44 12.52
CA GLU A 594 -15.21 29.22 12.05
C GLU A 594 -16.20 28.67 13.06
N THR A 595 -15.82 28.68 14.34
CA THR A 595 -16.72 28.23 15.42
C THR A 595 -17.99 29.10 15.45
N ARG A 596 -17.85 30.42 15.31
CA ARG A 596 -19.01 31.33 15.21
C ARG A 596 -19.86 31.04 13.98
N PHE A 597 -19.23 30.80 12.84
CA PHE A 597 -19.93 30.44 11.61
C PHE A 597 -20.71 29.13 11.75
N VAL A 598 -20.12 28.11 12.37
CA VAL A 598 -20.81 26.83 12.68
C VAL A 598 -22.07 27.07 13.51
N PHE A 599 -21.97 27.80 14.63
CA PHE A 599 -23.14 28.10 15.45
C PHE A 599 -24.18 28.94 14.70
N TYR A 600 -23.74 29.92 13.91
CA TYR A 600 -24.64 30.71 13.06
C TYR A 600 -25.44 29.85 12.07
N VAL A 601 -24.77 28.92 11.37
CA VAL A 601 -25.42 28.01 10.43
C VAL A 601 -26.39 27.07 11.14
N LEU A 602 -26.00 26.52 12.31
CA LEU A 602 -26.87 25.66 13.12
C LEU A 602 -28.10 26.42 13.64
N ASP A 603 -27.94 27.65 14.11
CA ASP A 603 -29.05 28.45 14.61
C ASP A 603 -30.02 28.83 13.49
N LEU A 604 -29.51 29.13 12.30
CA LEU A 604 -30.31 29.54 11.15
C LEU A 604 -31.08 28.38 10.50
N ILE A 605 -30.46 27.19 10.41
CA ILE A 605 -31.00 26.06 9.64
C ILE A 605 -31.61 24.98 10.55
N LEU A 606 -30.91 24.58 11.62
CA LEU A 606 -31.31 23.45 12.46
C LEU A 606 -32.40 23.84 13.48
N GLN A 607 -32.29 25.00 14.14
CA GLN A 607 -33.27 25.39 15.16
C GLN A 607 -34.71 25.48 14.64
N PRO A 608 -35.01 26.08 13.46
CA PRO A 608 -36.37 26.16 12.94
C PRO A 608 -36.99 24.78 12.70
N GLU A 609 -36.23 23.85 12.12
CA GLU A 609 -36.70 22.49 11.84
C GLU A 609 -36.87 21.68 13.13
N LEU A 610 -35.99 21.87 14.13
CA LEU A 610 -36.15 21.23 15.44
C LEU A 610 -37.42 21.70 16.15
N LEU A 611 -37.71 23.01 16.12
CA LEU A 611 -38.95 23.58 16.66
C LEU A 611 -40.18 23.06 15.91
N ARG A 612 -40.10 22.90 14.58
CA ARG A 612 -41.17 22.33 13.77
C ARG A 612 -41.46 20.88 14.17
N LEU A 613 -40.43 20.06 14.33
CA LEU A 613 -40.55 18.67 14.79
C LEU A 613 -41.09 18.59 16.22
N GLN A 614 -40.69 19.51 17.11
CA GLN A 614 -41.19 19.57 18.48
C GLN A 614 -42.68 19.93 18.52
N ARG A 615 -43.12 20.92 17.74
CA ARG A 615 -44.53 21.30 17.62
C ARG A 615 -45.39 20.17 17.05
N TYR A 616 -44.85 19.42 16.09
CA TYR A 616 -45.50 18.21 15.58
C TYR A 616 -45.64 17.14 16.68
N ALA A 617 -44.57 16.86 17.43
CA ALA A 617 -44.61 15.90 18.53
C ALA A 617 -45.58 16.31 19.65
N GLN A 618 -45.83 17.61 19.83
CA GLN A 618 -46.79 18.17 20.78
C GLN A 618 -48.23 18.22 20.24
N GLY A 619 -48.46 17.87 18.97
CA GLY A 619 -49.79 17.88 18.34
C GLY A 619 -50.29 19.27 17.93
N GLU A 620 -49.42 20.28 17.90
CA GLU A 620 -49.77 21.66 17.56
C GLU A 620 -49.83 21.92 16.04
N ARG A 621 -49.22 21.04 15.23
CA ARG A 621 -49.22 21.08 13.76
C ARG A 621 -49.25 19.67 13.20
N ASP A 622 -49.97 19.46 12.11
CA ASP A 622 -49.89 18.24 11.31
C ASP A 622 -48.68 18.29 10.36
N MET A 623 -47.94 17.18 10.24
CA MET A 623 -46.89 17.02 9.23
C MET A 623 -47.53 16.69 7.89
N THR A 624 -47.64 17.68 7.01
CA THR A 624 -47.89 17.44 5.58
C THR A 624 -46.61 16.93 4.93
N ARG A 625 -46.78 15.86 4.14
CA ARG A 625 -45.70 15.10 3.49
C ARG A 625 -45.04 15.85 2.34
#